data_AF-A0A0L9UW27-F1
#
_entry.id   AF-A0A0L9UW27-F1
#
_cell.length_a   1.000
_cell.length_b   1.000
_cell.length_c   1.000
_cell.angle_alpha   90.00
_cell.angle_beta   90.00
_cell.angle_gamma   90.00
#
_symmetry.space_group_name_H-M   'P 1'
#
loop_
_entity.id
_entity.type
_entity.pdbx_description
1 polymer ?
#
loop_
_entity_poly.entity_id
_entity_poly.type
_entity_poly.pdbx_seq_one_letter_code
_entity_poly.pdbx_strand_id
1 'polypeptide(L)'
;MVSQIAQNRSVAESWLYTHVVPFYPRVKITTISVGNAFPDVHPESLNDLLPAISNVHVSLRVLGIRKIKVSTSFSFVTALSSPFPPSNAQFQEPPGITLFGPLLQFLQDTDSCFLINLYPYNLYRLNPEIPLGIALFQEYPFNFRDDFTTGVRYRNLFDVMVDAVVTALAVAGYETIPLVVTETGWPSFSAVGNEFDANLGYAGIYLKGLVKHLKSGMGTPLLKDGVREVFVYEMFDKDEGTGRSWGVLYANGTVKYRVDFSSSSLASSPVGVTVIIVFLIFVIA
;
A
#
# COMPACT_ATOMS: atom_id res chain seq x y z
N MET A 1 11.98 -2.92 -16.34
CA MET A 1 11.82 -1.73 -17.21
C MET A 1 12.31 -0.43 -16.57
N VAL A 2 12.32 -0.32 -15.22
CA VAL A 2 12.76 0.88 -14.47
C VAL A 2 14.13 1.42 -14.93
N SER A 3 15.18 0.59 -14.98
CA SER A 3 16.52 1.03 -15.40
C SER A 3 16.58 1.58 -16.84
N GLN A 4 15.80 1.02 -17.76
CA GLN A 4 15.75 1.52 -19.14
C GLN A 4 15.09 2.89 -19.19
N ILE A 5 14.03 3.10 -18.41
CA ILE A 5 13.36 4.39 -18.26
C ILE A 5 14.27 5.42 -17.58
N ALA A 6 15.05 5.01 -16.59
CA ALA A 6 16.04 5.87 -15.93
C ALA A 6 17.07 6.42 -16.90
N GLN A 7 17.62 5.56 -17.76
CA GLN A 7 18.68 5.90 -18.70
C GLN A 7 18.17 6.64 -19.94
N ASN A 8 16.92 6.42 -20.36
CA ASN A 8 16.38 7.00 -21.59
C ASN A 8 14.90 7.39 -21.45
N ARG A 9 14.64 8.70 -21.39
CA ARG A 9 13.28 9.26 -21.27
C ARG A 9 12.35 8.83 -22.41
N SER A 10 12.85 8.61 -23.62
CA SER A 10 12.02 8.16 -24.76
C SER A 10 11.37 6.80 -24.50
N VAL A 11 11.95 5.98 -23.62
CA VAL A 11 11.33 4.72 -23.16
C VAL A 11 10.11 5.00 -22.28
N ALA A 12 10.19 6.01 -21.40
CA ALA A 12 9.05 6.45 -20.59
C ALA A 12 7.91 6.98 -21.47
N GLU A 13 8.24 7.81 -22.47
CA GLU A 13 7.27 8.36 -23.42
C GLU A 13 6.58 7.23 -24.20
N SER A 14 7.35 6.28 -24.74
CA SER A 14 6.81 5.10 -25.45
C SER A 14 5.89 4.26 -24.55
N TRP A 15 6.29 4.05 -23.29
CA TRP A 15 5.46 3.34 -22.32
C TRP A 15 4.14 4.06 -22.05
N LEU A 16 4.17 5.39 -21.87
CA LEU A 16 2.97 6.21 -21.67
C LEU A 16 2.05 6.20 -22.89
N TYR A 17 2.60 6.28 -24.11
CA TYR A 17 1.82 6.19 -25.35
C TYR A 17 1.11 4.85 -25.52
N THR A 18 1.69 3.79 -24.96
CA THR A 18 1.12 2.44 -25.06
C THR A 18 0.10 2.16 -23.95
N HIS A 19 0.37 2.59 -22.71
CA HIS A 19 -0.40 2.15 -21.53
C HIS A 19 -1.27 3.23 -20.90
N VAL A 20 -1.06 4.51 -21.21
CA VAL A 20 -1.76 5.63 -20.54
C VAL A 20 -2.57 6.45 -21.53
N VAL A 21 -1.91 6.98 -22.58
CA VAL A 21 -2.54 7.89 -23.56
C VAL A 21 -3.79 7.29 -24.23
N PRO A 22 -3.85 6.01 -24.63
CA PRO A 22 -5.02 5.46 -25.30
C PRO A 22 -6.26 5.39 -24.40
N PHE A 23 -6.06 5.38 -23.08
CA PHE A 23 -7.12 5.18 -22.09
C PHE A 23 -7.48 6.46 -21.35
N TYR A 24 -6.55 7.40 -21.21
CA TYR A 24 -6.77 8.67 -20.53
C TYR A 24 -7.45 9.70 -21.46
N PRO A 25 -8.50 10.43 -21.03
CA PRO A 25 -9.07 10.48 -19.68
C PRO A 25 -10.30 9.58 -19.46
N ARG A 26 -10.62 8.64 -20.37
CA ARG A 26 -11.79 7.76 -20.24
C ARG A 26 -11.68 6.84 -19.03
N VAL A 27 -10.48 6.33 -18.77
CA VAL A 27 -10.13 5.61 -17.55
C VAL A 27 -9.54 6.60 -16.55
N LYS A 28 -10.03 6.55 -15.31
CA LYS A 28 -9.54 7.39 -14.21
C LYS A 28 -8.22 6.85 -13.67
N ILE A 29 -7.13 7.18 -14.35
CA ILE A 29 -5.77 6.92 -13.88
C ILE A 29 -5.38 8.06 -12.93
N THR A 30 -5.06 7.73 -11.67
CA THR A 30 -4.69 8.72 -10.65
C THR A 30 -3.20 8.77 -10.40
N THR A 31 -2.56 7.61 -10.29
CA THR A 31 -1.15 7.47 -9.91
C THR A 31 -0.48 6.36 -10.69
N ILE A 32 0.76 6.57 -11.12
CA ILE A 32 1.64 5.55 -11.68
C ILE A 32 2.70 5.21 -10.63
N SER A 33 2.85 3.93 -10.31
CA SER A 33 3.94 3.42 -9.47
C SER A 33 5.09 2.94 -10.35
N VAL A 34 6.23 3.60 -10.27
CA VAL A 34 7.45 3.17 -10.95
C VAL A 34 8.15 2.12 -10.09
N GLY A 35 8.03 0.85 -10.46
CA GLY A 35 8.41 -0.28 -9.63
C GLY A 35 7.34 -0.68 -8.60
N ASN A 36 7.47 -1.90 -8.07
CA ASN A 36 6.73 -2.39 -6.90
C ASN A 36 7.71 -3.01 -5.91
N ALA A 37 7.77 -2.47 -4.68
CA ALA A 37 8.76 -2.88 -3.68
C ALA A 37 10.17 -2.94 -4.29
N PHE A 38 10.52 -1.93 -5.09
CA PHE A 38 11.70 -1.98 -5.97
C PHE A 38 13.02 -2.26 -5.23
N PRO A 39 13.27 -1.71 -4.03
CA PRO A 39 14.45 -2.08 -3.24
C PRO A 39 14.57 -3.57 -2.89
N ASP A 40 13.43 -4.25 -2.73
CA ASP A 40 13.38 -5.68 -2.41
C ASP A 40 13.72 -6.57 -3.61
N VAL A 41 13.34 -6.12 -4.81
CA VAL A 41 13.43 -6.92 -6.05
C VAL A 41 14.71 -6.62 -6.84
N HIS A 42 15.14 -5.36 -6.85
CA HIS A 42 16.28 -4.87 -7.64
C HIS A 42 17.25 -4.01 -6.82
N PRO A 43 17.81 -4.55 -5.71
CA PRO A 43 18.73 -3.79 -4.84
C PRO A 43 19.95 -3.26 -5.61
N GLU A 44 20.40 -3.96 -6.65
CA GLU A 44 21.54 -3.59 -7.50
C GLU A 44 21.28 -2.36 -8.38
N SER A 45 20.00 -2.04 -8.66
CA SER A 45 19.59 -0.98 -9.58
C SER A 45 18.88 0.18 -8.88
N LEU A 46 19.03 0.30 -7.55
CA LEU A 46 18.36 1.31 -6.73
C LEU A 46 18.62 2.76 -7.18
N ASN A 47 19.82 3.05 -7.68
CA ASN A 47 20.17 4.37 -8.19
C ASN A 47 19.36 4.78 -9.43
N ASP A 48 18.75 3.83 -10.13
CA ASP A 48 17.91 4.08 -11.30
C ASP A 48 16.48 4.52 -10.92
N LEU A 49 16.05 4.26 -9.69
CA LEU A 49 14.65 4.44 -9.29
C LEU A 49 14.19 5.90 -9.39
N LEU A 50 14.92 6.83 -8.77
CA LEU A 50 14.55 8.25 -8.79
C LEU A 50 14.66 8.88 -10.19
N PRO A 51 15.72 8.64 -10.99
CA PRO A 51 15.75 9.06 -12.38
C PRO A 51 14.57 8.51 -13.20
N ALA A 52 14.16 7.26 -12.97
CA ALA A 52 13.01 6.69 -13.67
C ALA A 52 11.70 7.38 -13.30
N ILE A 53 11.45 7.60 -12.01
CA ILE A 53 10.29 8.36 -11.50
C ILE A 53 10.23 9.76 -12.13
N SER A 54 11.38 10.45 -12.14
CA SER A 54 11.50 11.78 -12.74
C SER A 54 11.21 11.76 -14.24
N ASN A 55 11.76 10.80 -14.99
CA ASN A 55 11.53 10.67 -16.42
C ASN A 55 10.06 10.41 -16.76
N VAL A 56 9.36 9.55 -16.00
CA VAL A 56 7.91 9.33 -16.18
C VAL A 56 7.14 10.62 -15.90
N HIS A 57 7.47 11.34 -14.82
CA HIS A 57 6.83 12.60 -14.48
C HIS A 57 7.01 13.65 -15.57
N VAL A 58 8.24 13.89 -16.02
CA VAL A 58 8.54 14.86 -17.09
C VAL A 58 7.80 14.48 -18.38
N SER A 59 7.77 13.20 -18.72
CA SER A 59 7.07 12.71 -19.92
C SER A 59 5.56 12.98 -19.85
N LEU A 60 4.92 12.78 -18.69
CA LEU A 60 3.52 13.18 -18.48
C LEU A 60 3.32 14.69 -18.69
N ARG A 61 4.24 15.52 -18.19
CA ARG A 61 4.16 16.99 -18.36
C ARG A 61 4.30 17.41 -19.82
N VAL A 62 5.21 16.79 -20.58
CA VAL A 62 5.38 17.02 -22.02
C VAL A 62 4.11 16.64 -22.79
N LEU A 63 3.44 15.56 -22.41
CA LEU A 63 2.15 15.15 -22.97
C LEU A 63 0.96 16.01 -22.52
N GLY A 64 1.18 17.04 -21.69
CA GLY A 64 0.13 17.89 -21.14
C GLY A 64 -0.74 17.21 -20.06
N ILE A 65 -0.37 16.00 -19.61
CA ILE A 65 -1.09 15.24 -18.60
C ILE A 65 -0.62 15.69 -17.22
N ARG A 66 -1.44 16.50 -16.53
CA ARG A 66 -1.09 17.07 -15.23
C ARG A 66 -1.73 16.41 -14.02
N LYS A 67 -2.79 15.62 -14.24
CA LYS A 67 -3.62 15.04 -13.17
C LYS A 67 -3.07 13.72 -12.62
N ILE A 68 -2.28 13.00 -13.41
CA ILE A 68 -1.67 11.74 -13.00
C ILE A 68 -0.43 12.04 -12.16
N LYS A 69 -0.38 11.48 -10.95
CA LYS A 69 0.78 11.56 -10.05
C LYS A 69 1.74 10.40 -10.32
N VAL A 70 3.00 10.57 -9.93
CA VAL A 70 4.03 9.53 -10.10
C VAL A 70 4.67 9.28 -8.74
N SER A 71 4.76 8.02 -8.36
CA SER A 71 5.39 7.58 -7.12
C SER A 71 6.02 6.20 -7.31
N THR A 72 6.41 5.54 -6.23
CA THR A 72 6.90 4.16 -6.19
C THR A 72 6.49 3.52 -4.88
N SER A 73 6.12 2.24 -4.91
CA SER A 73 5.72 1.51 -3.70
C SER A 73 6.90 0.84 -3.02
N PHE A 74 6.84 0.83 -1.69
CA PHE A 74 7.82 0.17 -0.84
C PHE A 74 7.20 -0.97 -0.04
N SER A 75 8.01 -1.95 0.33
CA SER A 75 7.66 -2.90 1.39
C SER A 75 7.83 -2.24 2.76
N PHE A 76 6.85 -2.40 3.67
CA PHE A 76 6.93 -1.88 5.03
C PHE A 76 8.22 -2.27 5.77
N VAL A 77 8.61 -3.55 5.67
CA VAL A 77 9.75 -4.10 6.42
C VAL A 77 11.11 -3.63 5.93
N THR A 78 11.18 -3.17 4.68
CA THR A 78 12.42 -2.74 4.03
C THR A 78 12.53 -1.22 4.04
N ALA A 79 11.39 -0.53 4.01
CA ALA A 79 11.35 0.93 4.06
C ALA A 79 11.71 1.50 5.43
N LEU A 80 11.38 0.79 6.53
CA LEU A 80 11.49 1.33 7.88
C LEU A 80 12.50 0.57 8.73
N SER A 81 13.35 1.33 9.42
CA SER A 81 14.19 0.85 10.51
C SER A 81 13.41 0.97 11.83
N SER A 82 13.55 -0.04 12.69
CA SER A 82 12.94 -0.07 14.04
C SER A 82 11.47 0.40 14.08
N PRO A 83 10.55 -0.19 13.29
CA PRO A 83 9.17 0.30 13.16
C PRO A 83 8.31 0.17 14.42
N PHE A 84 8.82 -0.43 15.51
CA PHE A 84 8.08 -0.62 16.77
C PHE A 84 8.89 -0.12 17.98
N PRO A 85 8.27 0.65 18.89
CA PRO A 85 6.93 1.24 18.76
C PRO A 85 6.88 2.28 17.61
N PRO A 86 5.68 2.59 17.06
CA PRO A 86 5.55 3.52 15.92
C PRO A 86 6.29 4.86 16.11
N SER A 87 6.34 5.39 17.34
CA SER A 87 7.06 6.62 17.67
C SER A 87 8.55 6.63 17.32
N ASN A 88 9.17 5.46 17.14
CA ASN A 88 10.59 5.32 16.86
C ASN A 88 10.89 5.05 15.38
N ALA A 89 9.84 4.93 14.56
CA ALA A 89 9.98 4.55 13.17
C ALA A 89 10.70 5.63 12.35
N GLN A 90 11.65 5.19 11.54
CA GLN A 90 12.46 6.05 10.67
C GLN A 90 12.72 5.32 9.36
N PHE A 91 12.87 6.05 8.25
CA PHE A 91 13.24 5.42 6.99
C PHE A 91 14.62 4.75 7.08
N GLN A 92 14.70 3.54 6.52
CA GLN A 92 15.94 2.78 6.42
C GLN A 92 16.58 3.04 5.06
N GLU A 93 17.64 3.83 5.05
CA GLU A 93 18.42 4.02 3.82
C GLU A 93 19.14 2.71 3.42
N PRO A 94 19.10 2.30 2.14
CA PRO A 94 19.89 1.18 1.67
C PRO A 94 21.39 1.45 1.83
N PRO A 95 22.23 0.42 2.06
CA PRO A 95 23.66 0.61 2.25
C PRO A 95 24.32 1.36 1.09
N GLY A 96 24.92 2.52 1.39
CA GLY A 96 25.64 3.34 0.41
C GLY A 96 24.76 4.15 -0.55
N ILE A 97 23.44 4.23 -0.32
CA ILE A 97 22.49 4.97 -1.17
C ILE A 97 21.64 5.90 -0.30
N THR A 98 21.52 7.16 -0.69
CA THR A 98 20.55 8.10 -0.11
C THR A 98 19.31 8.13 -1.00
N LEU A 99 18.31 7.33 -0.65
CA LEU A 99 17.10 7.13 -1.43
C LEU A 99 15.94 8.01 -0.94
N PHE A 100 15.62 7.94 0.36
CA PHE A 100 14.36 8.48 0.86
C PHE A 100 14.35 10.00 0.87
N GLY A 101 15.43 10.67 1.27
CA GLY A 101 15.48 12.14 1.28
C GLY A 101 15.13 12.76 -0.10
N PRO A 102 15.88 12.46 -1.17
CA PRO A 102 15.60 12.96 -2.52
C PRO A 102 14.23 12.53 -3.08
N LEU A 103 13.78 11.31 -2.75
CA LEU A 103 12.48 10.83 -3.18
C LEU A 103 11.34 11.61 -2.51
N LEU A 104 11.39 11.81 -1.20
CA LEU A 104 10.35 12.53 -0.46
C LEU A 104 10.28 13.99 -0.91
N GLN A 105 11.43 14.63 -1.18
CA GLN A 105 11.47 15.95 -1.78
C GLN A 105 10.74 15.98 -3.13
N PHE A 106 11.02 15.01 -4.01
CA PHE A 106 10.33 14.89 -5.29
C PHE A 106 8.81 14.71 -5.12
N LEU A 107 8.38 13.87 -4.17
CA LEU A 107 6.96 13.65 -3.91
C LEU A 107 6.28 14.93 -3.42
N GLN A 108 6.94 15.70 -2.55
CA GLN A 108 6.43 16.99 -2.06
C GLN A 108 6.35 18.03 -3.20
N ASP A 109 7.41 18.20 -3.98
CA ASP A 109 7.47 19.18 -5.08
C ASP A 109 6.45 18.91 -6.18
N THR A 110 6.07 17.65 -6.35
CA THR A 110 5.12 17.21 -7.39
C THR A 110 3.70 16.99 -6.88
N ASP A 111 3.45 17.26 -5.59
CA ASP A 111 2.17 17.02 -4.90
C ASP A 111 1.72 15.56 -5.12
N SER A 112 2.65 14.63 -5.01
CA SER A 112 2.43 13.18 -5.15
C SER A 112 2.18 12.55 -3.78
N CYS A 113 2.18 11.22 -3.70
CA CYS A 113 1.88 10.46 -2.48
C CYS A 113 2.96 9.42 -2.21
N PHE A 114 3.12 9.03 -0.95
CA PHE A 114 3.97 7.91 -0.56
C PHE A 114 3.16 6.61 -0.66
N LEU A 115 3.68 5.64 -1.40
CA LEU A 115 3.03 4.35 -1.62
C LEU A 115 3.70 3.27 -0.76
N ILE A 116 2.91 2.52 0.00
CA ILE A 116 3.44 1.48 0.91
C ILE A 116 2.60 0.20 0.85
N ASN A 117 3.27 -0.94 0.80
CA ASN A 117 2.67 -2.26 0.92
C ASN A 117 2.67 -2.66 2.41
N LEU A 118 1.49 -2.81 3.00
CA LEU A 118 1.31 -3.18 4.41
C LEU A 118 0.71 -4.58 4.52
N TYR A 119 1.49 -5.53 5.02
CA TYR A 119 1.03 -6.90 5.25
C TYR A 119 1.02 -7.25 6.75
N PRO A 120 -0.05 -6.91 7.49
CA PRO A 120 -0.19 -7.27 8.91
C PRO A 120 0.05 -8.76 9.18
N TYR A 121 -0.39 -9.66 8.29
CA TYR A 121 -0.13 -11.09 8.40
C TYR A 121 1.37 -11.42 8.42
N ASN A 122 2.16 -10.85 7.51
CA ASN A 122 3.60 -11.10 7.43
C ASN A 122 4.29 -10.59 8.70
N LEU A 123 3.90 -9.40 9.15
CA LEU A 123 4.47 -8.80 10.35
C LEU A 123 4.14 -9.57 11.63
N TYR A 124 2.88 -9.98 11.79
CA TYR A 124 2.42 -10.85 12.88
C TYR A 124 3.26 -12.12 12.96
N ARG A 125 3.53 -12.74 11.81
CA ARG A 125 4.31 -13.99 11.76
C ARG A 125 5.77 -13.84 12.10
N LEU A 126 6.35 -12.68 11.83
CA LEU A 126 7.74 -12.40 12.19
C LEU A 126 7.89 -12.03 13.67
N ASN A 127 6.81 -11.64 14.33
CA ASN A 127 6.84 -11.10 15.70
C ASN A 127 5.84 -11.84 16.60
N PRO A 128 6.27 -12.91 17.29
CA PRO A 128 5.39 -13.77 18.09
C PRO A 128 4.73 -13.02 19.27
N GLU A 129 5.26 -11.85 19.64
CA GLU A 129 4.65 -11.00 20.64
C GLU A 129 3.32 -10.43 20.14
N ILE A 130 3.16 -10.13 18.85
CA ILE A 130 1.93 -9.52 18.31
C ILE A 130 0.76 -10.49 18.48
N PRO A 131 -0.27 -10.15 19.27
CA PRO A 131 -1.43 -11.02 19.42
C PRO A 131 -2.19 -11.16 18.10
N LEU A 132 -2.64 -12.36 17.75
CA LEU A 132 -3.42 -12.56 16.52
C LEU A 132 -4.65 -11.63 16.45
N GLY A 133 -5.31 -11.40 17.58
CA GLY A 133 -6.49 -10.54 17.64
C GLY A 133 -6.25 -9.09 17.23
N ILE A 134 -5.08 -8.50 17.54
CA ILE A 134 -4.75 -7.14 17.07
C ILE A 134 -4.51 -7.13 15.55
N ALA A 135 -3.93 -8.21 15.00
CA ALA A 135 -3.70 -8.34 13.57
C ALA A 135 -5.02 -8.53 12.78
N LEU A 136 -6.07 -9.06 13.42
CA LEU A 136 -7.38 -9.36 12.85
C LEU A 136 -8.47 -8.31 13.18
N PHE A 137 -8.12 -7.14 13.72
CA PHE A 137 -9.08 -6.10 14.16
C PHE A 137 -10.11 -6.60 15.21
N GLN A 138 -9.75 -7.59 16.02
CA GLN A 138 -10.65 -8.15 17.02
C GLN A 138 -10.62 -7.36 18.33
N GLU A 139 -11.78 -6.84 18.70
CA GLU A 139 -12.00 -6.07 19.92
C GLU A 139 -12.23 -7.01 21.12
N TYR A 140 -11.15 -7.47 21.76
CA TYR A 140 -11.20 -8.19 23.03
C TYR A 140 -10.48 -7.40 24.14
N PRO A 141 -10.83 -7.63 25.42
CA PRO A 141 -10.03 -7.13 26.53
C PRO A 141 -8.55 -7.52 26.34
N PHE A 142 -7.63 -6.58 26.54
CA PHE A 142 -6.18 -6.75 26.39
C PHE A 142 -5.64 -6.93 24.96
N ASN A 143 -6.47 -6.87 23.92
CA ASN A 143 -6.01 -6.78 22.52
C ASN A 143 -5.65 -5.33 22.15
N PHE A 144 -4.53 -4.86 22.69
CA PHE A 144 -3.99 -3.56 22.34
C PHE A 144 -2.46 -3.55 22.43
N ARG A 145 -1.86 -2.56 21.79
CA ARG A 145 -0.43 -2.25 21.90
C ARG A 145 -0.28 -0.79 22.29
N ASP A 146 0.45 -0.56 23.37
CA ASP A 146 0.76 0.78 23.84
C ASP A 146 2.13 1.19 23.28
N ASP A 147 2.16 2.36 22.68
CA ASP A 147 3.38 3.11 22.43
C ASP A 147 3.69 3.89 23.70
N PHE A 148 4.62 3.38 24.51
CA PHE A 148 4.94 3.96 25.81
C PHE A 148 5.64 5.32 25.71
N THR A 149 6.21 5.67 24.55
CA THR A 149 6.86 6.96 24.31
C THR A 149 5.82 8.07 24.18
N THR A 150 4.76 7.80 23.42
CA THR A 150 3.71 8.79 23.10
C THR A 150 2.45 8.64 23.96
N GLY A 151 2.28 7.50 24.64
CA GLY A 151 1.06 7.14 25.37
C GLY A 151 -0.09 6.68 24.46
N VAL A 152 0.16 6.50 23.16
CA VAL A 152 -0.86 6.09 22.20
C VAL A 152 -1.17 4.61 22.34
N ARG A 153 -2.46 4.27 22.36
CA ARG A 153 -2.95 2.89 22.38
C ARG A 153 -3.51 2.49 21.02
N TYR A 154 -2.90 1.48 20.41
CA TYR A 154 -3.33 0.86 19.16
C TYR A 154 -4.18 -0.37 19.43
N ARG A 155 -5.28 -0.52 18.68
CA ARG A 155 -6.22 -1.66 18.79
C ARG A 155 -6.23 -2.56 17.56
N ASN A 156 -5.50 -2.21 16.52
CA ASN A 156 -5.31 -3.04 15.35
C ASN A 156 -3.90 -2.83 14.79
N LEU A 157 -3.35 -3.84 14.14
CA LEU A 157 -1.97 -3.81 13.63
C LEU A 157 -1.82 -2.92 12.40
N PHE A 158 -2.90 -2.70 11.65
CA PHE A 158 -2.89 -1.82 10.49
C PHE A 158 -2.55 -0.37 10.90
N ASP A 159 -3.20 0.16 11.94
CA ASP A 159 -2.92 1.50 12.47
C ASP A 159 -1.49 1.62 12.98
N VAL A 160 -0.97 0.58 13.66
CA VAL A 160 0.43 0.56 14.13
C VAL A 160 1.39 0.72 12.94
N MET A 161 1.14 -0.01 11.85
CA MET A 161 1.98 0.04 10.65
C MET A 161 1.83 1.38 9.91
N VAL A 162 0.61 1.90 9.78
CA VAL A 162 0.37 3.22 9.16
C VAL A 162 1.08 4.32 9.95
N ASP A 163 0.93 4.34 11.28
CA ASP A 163 1.50 5.39 12.13
C ASP A 163 3.02 5.30 12.24
N ALA A 164 3.61 4.11 12.05
CA ALA A 164 5.05 3.99 11.88
C ALA A 164 5.54 4.68 10.60
N VAL A 165 4.81 4.57 9.49
CA VAL A 165 5.15 5.29 8.24
C VAL A 165 4.94 6.80 8.40
N VAL A 166 3.84 7.21 9.03
CA VAL A 166 3.55 8.63 9.33
C VAL A 166 4.66 9.24 10.19
N THR A 167 5.12 8.49 11.21
CA THR A 167 6.23 8.93 12.06
C THR A 167 7.53 9.06 11.28
N ALA A 168 7.85 8.09 10.41
CA ALA A 168 9.04 8.15 9.56
C ALA A 168 9.01 9.35 8.60
N LEU A 169 7.85 9.66 8.02
CA LEU A 169 7.64 10.86 7.20
C LEU A 169 7.87 12.15 8.02
N ALA A 170 7.34 12.20 9.25
CA ALA A 170 7.52 13.34 10.15
C ALA A 170 8.99 13.55 10.56
N VAL A 171 9.69 12.47 10.94
CA VAL A 171 11.13 12.49 11.28
C VAL A 171 11.97 12.97 10.09
N ALA A 172 11.58 12.61 8.86
CA ALA A 172 12.23 13.09 7.64
C ALA A 172 11.85 14.53 7.25
N GLY A 173 10.88 15.16 7.91
CA GLY A 173 10.42 16.53 7.65
C GLY A 173 9.29 16.67 6.62
N TYR A 174 8.60 15.58 6.29
CA TYR A 174 7.62 15.51 5.19
C TYR A 174 6.21 15.10 5.65
N GLU A 175 5.69 15.74 6.69
CA GLU A 175 4.39 15.43 7.31
C GLU A 175 3.18 15.60 6.37
N THR A 176 3.33 16.39 5.31
CA THR A 176 2.22 16.75 4.39
C THR A 176 2.04 15.77 3.23
N ILE A 177 2.97 14.83 3.04
CA ILE A 177 2.89 13.87 1.94
C ILE A 177 1.75 12.88 2.22
N PRO A 178 0.73 12.79 1.35
CA PRO A 178 -0.35 11.82 1.52
C PRO A 178 0.17 10.39 1.47
N LEU A 179 -0.35 9.53 2.35
CA LEU A 179 -0.05 8.11 2.40
C LEU A 179 -1.12 7.28 1.68
N VAL A 180 -0.69 6.34 0.83
CA VAL A 180 -1.55 5.37 0.16
C VAL A 180 -1.03 3.96 0.44
N VAL A 181 -1.92 3.08 0.89
CA VAL A 181 -1.60 1.67 1.12
C VAL A 181 -1.89 0.89 -0.16
N THR A 182 -0.84 0.49 -0.87
CA THR A 182 -0.95 -0.10 -2.21
C THR A 182 -1.19 -1.59 -2.21
N GLU A 183 -0.88 -2.27 -1.12
CA GLU A 183 -1.19 -3.68 -0.95
C GLU A 183 -1.44 -3.98 0.52
N THR A 184 -2.55 -4.64 0.82
CA THR A 184 -2.81 -5.17 2.16
C THR A 184 -3.78 -6.35 2.12
N GLY A 185 -3.59 -7.35 2.97
CA GLY A 185 -4.37 -8.57 2.89
C GLY A 185 -4.03 -9.59 3.98
N TRP A 186 -4.74 -10.71 3.92
CA TRP A 186 -4.50 -11.87 4.77
C TRP A 186 -4.72 -13.14 3.94
N PRO A 187 -3.76 -14.08 3.93
CA PRO A 187 -3.84 -15.25 3.08
C PRO A 187 -4.92 -16.22 3.58
N SER A 188 -5.68 -16.73 2.63
CA SER A 188 -6.78 -17.68 2.84
C SER A 188 -6.34 -19.14 2.89
N PHE A 189 -5.12 -19.40 2.39
CA PHE A 189 -4.48 -20.70 2.34
C PHE A 189 -2.97 -20.50 2.20
N SER A 190 -2.19 -21.50 2.61
CA SER A 190 -0.76 -21.58 2.33
C SER A 190 -0.36 -23.03 2.06
N ALA A 191 0.41 -23.23 0.99
CA ALA A 191 1.05 -24.52 0.70
C ALA A 191 2.26 -24.81 1.61
N VAL A 192 2.74 -23.80 2.34
CA VAL A 192 3.85 -23.96 3.29
C VAL A 192 3.31 -24.53 4.61
N GLY A 193 3.90 -25.63 5.08
CA GLY A 193 3.56 -26.21 6.37
C GLY A 193 3.73 -25.22 7.53
N ASN A 194 2.92 -25.36 8.58
CA ASN A 194 2.92 -24.53 9.80
C ASN A 194 2.44 -23.08 9.64
N GLU A 195 1.75 -22.75 8.55
CA GLU A 195 1.08 -21.45 8.38
C GLU A 195 -0.42 -21.55 8.67
N PHE A 196 -0.82 -22.13 9.82
CA PHE A 196 -2.22 -22.42 10.16
C PHE A 196 -3.14 -21.18 10.19
N ASP A 197 -2.56 -20.01 10.47
CA ASP A 197 -3.30 -18.76 10.48
C ASP A 197 -3.60 -18.23 9.06
N ALA A 198 -3.00 -18.81 8.02
CA ALA A 198 -3.38 -18.59 6.63
C ALA A 198 -4.59 -19.47 6.26
N ASN A 199 -5.78 -19.08 6.72
CA ASN A 199 -7.01 -19.82 6.49
C ASN A 199 -8.18 -18.88 6.11
N LEU A 200 -9.20 -19.45 5.45
CA LEU A 200 -10.40 -18.73 5.00
C LEU A 200 -11.11 -17.96 6.13
N GLY A 201 -11.13 -18.51 7.35
CA GLY A 201 -11.79 -17.88 8.50
C GLY A 201 -11.11 -16.56 8.88
N TYR A 202 -9.80 -16.60 9.10
CA TYR A 202 -9.02 -15.42 9.50
C TYR A 202 -8.89 -14.40 8.38
N ALA A 203 -8.73 -14.83 7.13
CA ALA A 203 -8.74 -13.92 6.00
C ALA A 203 -10.07 -13.16 5.88
N GLY A 204 -11.19 -13.85 6.10
CA GLY A 204 -12.51 -13.22 6.13
C GLY A 204 -12.72 -12.26 7.30
N ILE A 205 -12.17 -12.57 8.48
CA ILE A 205 -12.20 -11.67 9.65
C ILE A 205 -11.37 -10.43 9.38
N TYR A 206 -10.12 -10.58 8.91
CA TYR A 206 -9.24 -9.48 8.58
C TYR A 206 -9.89 -8.53 7.58
N LEU A 207 -10.42 -9.05 6.48
CA LEU A 207 -11.01 -8.23 5.41
C LEU A 207 -12.25 -7.45 5.91
N LYS A 208 -13.11 -8.09 6.70
CA LYS A 208 -14.26 -7.41 7.33
C LYS A 208 -13.82 -6.35 8.33
N GLY A 209 -12.81 -6.65 9.13
CA GLY A 209 -12.21 -5.73 10.10
C GLY A 209 -11.63 -4.49 9.43
N LEU A 210 -10.83 -4.68 8.38
CA LEU A 210 -10.25 -3.60 7.58
C LEU A 210 -11.34 -2.72 6.97
N VAL A 211 -12.34 -3.31 6.30
CA VAL A 211 -13.42 -2.52 5.69
C VAL A 211 -14.26 -1.78 6.74
N LYS A 212 -14.56 -2.41 7.88
CA LYS A 212 -15.25 -1.75 9.01
C LYS A 212 -14.45 -0.55 9.51
N HIS A 213 -13.13 -0.71 9.69
CA HIS A 213 -12.23 0.34 10.16
C HIS A 213 -12.16 1.50 9.14
N LEU A 214 -11.95 1.22 7.86
CA LEU A 214 -11.89 2.27 6.83
C LEU A 214 -13.23 3.02 6.69
N LYS A 215 -14.38 2.31 6.78
CA LYS A 215 -15.71 2.93 6.74
C LYS A 215 -16.04 3.75 7.99
N SER A 216 -15.37 3.53 9.11
CA SER A 216 -15.64 4.32 10.33
C SER A 216 -15.12 5.75 10.23
N GLY A 217 -14.19 6.03 9.30
CA GLY A 217 -13.64 7.37 9.08
C GLY A 217 -12.85 7.93 10.27
N MET A 218 -12.42 7.07 11.20
CA MET A 218 -11.68 7.51 12.40
C MET A 218 -10.20 7.79 12.13
N GLY A 219 -9.72 7.37 10.96
CA GLY A 219 -8.30 7.34 10.64
C GLY A 219 -7.51 6.50 11.66
N THR A 220 -6.26 6.87 11.85
CA THR A 220 -5.37 6.27 12.84
C THR A 220 -5.10 7.25 14.00
N PRO A 221 -4.45 6.82 15.09
CA PRO A 221 -4.05 7.72 16.15
C PRO A 221 -3.24 8.95 15.70
N LEU A 222 -2.28 8.80 14.78
CA LEU A 222 -1.45 9.91 14.28
C LEU A 222 -1.97 10.54 12.98
N LEU A 223 -2.84 9.87 12.22
CA LEU A 223 -3.40 10.37 10.96
C LEU A 223 -4.95 10.35 11.02
N LYS A 224 -5.53 11.42 11.56
CA LYS A 224 -6.99 11.52 11.84
C LYS A 224 -7.87 11.45 10.59
N ASP A 225 -7.39 11.95 9.46
CA ASP A 225 -8.10 11.88 8.19
C ASP A 225 -7.98 10.48 7.53
N GLY A 226 -7.15 9.61 8.10
CA GLY A 226 -6.82 8.30 7.58
C GLY A 226 -5.90 8.35 6.36
N VAL A 227 -5.49 7.17 5.90
CA VAL A 227 -4.77 7.03 4.63
C VAL A 227 -5.67 7.40 3.47
N ARG A 228 -5.10 7.96 2.41
CA ARG A 228 -5.86 8.48 1.27
C ARG A 228 -6.63 7.39 0.53
N GLU A 229 -5.96 6.28 0.25
CA GLU A 229 -6.50 5.11 -0.47
C GLU A 229 -5.89 3.82 0.09
N VAL A 230 -6.65 2.73 0.06
CA VAL A 230 -6.21 1.38 0.45
C VAL A 230 -6.60 0.39 -0.62
N PHE A 231 -5.64 -0.41 -1.07
CA PHE A 231 -5.81 -1.45 -2.07
C PHE A 231 -5.66 -2.83 -1.43
N VAL A 232 -6.72 -3.64 -1.52
CA VAL A 232 -6.72 -5.01 -0.99
C VAL A 232 -5.96 -5.92 -1.96
N TYR A 233 -4.91 -6.56 -1.46
CA TYR A 233 -4.14 -7.55 -2.17
C TYR A 233 -4.71 -8.96 -1.89
N GLU A 234 -5.21 -9.69 -2.88
CA GLU A 234 -5.39 -9.33 -4.30
C GLU A 234 -6.78 -9.76 -4.79
N MET A 235 -7.15 -9.42 -6.03
CA MET A 235 -8.51 -9.67 -6.51
C MET A 235 -8.80 -11.17 -6.66
N PHE A 236 -7.88 -11.93 -7.26
CA PHE A 236 -8.04 -13.35 -7.58
C PHE A 236 -6.90 -14.15 -6.97
N ASP A 237 -7.18 -15.38 -6.55
CA ASP A 237 -6.10 -16.33 -6.33
C ASP A 237 -5.31 -16.57 -7.62
N LYS A 238 -4.00 -16.73 -7.45
CA LYS A 238 -3.15 -17.37 -8.45
C LYS A 238 -3.45 -18.87 -8.47
N ASP A 239 -3.16 -19.52 -9.60
CA ASP A 239 -3.42 -20.95 -9.79
C ASP A 239 -2.90 -21.81 -8.62
N GLU A 240 -3.61 -22.90 -8.34
CA GLU A 240 -3.35 -23.76 -7.19
C GLU A 240 -1.93 -24.32 -7.20
N GLY A 241 -1.26 -24.29 -6.04
CA GLY A 241 -0.01 -25.03 -5.79
C GLY A 241 1.24 -24.18 -5.56
N THR A 242 1.20 -22.85 -5.72
CA THR A 242 2.36 -21.99 -5.45
C THR A 242 2.11 -21.01 -4.32
N GLY A 243 2.68 -21.26 -3.15
CA GLY A 243 2.74 -20.29 -2.05
C GLY A 243 1.43 -20.03 -1.31
N ARG A 244 1.14 -18.76 -1.06
CA ARG A 244 -0.02 -18.28 -0.29
C ARG A 244 -1.12 -17.76 -1.20
N SER A 245 -2.37 -18.05 -0.87
CA SER A 245 -3.56 -17.62 -1.63
C SER A 245 -4.16 -16.36 -0.99
N TRP A 246 -3.95 -15.20 -1.60
CA TRP A 246 -4.38 -13.89 -1.09
C TRP A 246 -5.69 -13.38 -1.69
N GLY A 247 -6.22 -14.06 -2.71
CA GLY A 247 -7.37 -13.60 -3.48
C GLY A 247 -8.60 -13.38 -2.62
N VAL A 248 -9.33 -12.28 -2.88
CA VAL A 248 -10.70 -12.05 -2.38
C VAL A 248 -11.70 -12.95 -3.14
N LEU A 249 -11.38 -13.27 -4.39
CA LEU A 249 -12.05 -14.26 -5.22
C LEU A 249 -11.16 -15.49 -5.41
N TYR A 250 -11.79 -16.63 -5.65
CA TYR A 250 -11.09 -17.80 -6.19
C TYR A 250 -10.61 -17.54 -7.63
N ALA A 251 -9.69 -18.36 -8.13
CA ALA A 251 -9.18 -18.26 -9.51
C ALA A 251 -10.29 -18.33 -10.57
N ASN A 252 -11.39 -19.05 -10.29
CA ASN A 252 -12.57 -19.12 -11.15
C ASN A 252 -13.52 -17.91 -11.04
N GLY A 253 -13.14 -16.88 -10.27
CA GLY A 253 -13.92 -15.66 -10.05
C GLY A 253 -15.06 -15.77 -9.03
N THR A 254 -15.25 -16.93 -8.40
CA THR A 254 -16.27 -17.07 -7.35
C THR A 254 -15.84 -16.36 -6.06
N VAL A 255 -16.82 -15.81 -5.34
CA VAL A 255 -16.59 -14.99 -4.14
C VAL A 255 -16.22 -15.86 -2.93
N LYS A 256 -15.11 -15.54 -2.25
CA LYS A 256 -14.74 -16.19 -0.98
C LYS A 256 -15.39 -15.55 0.24
N TYR A 257 -15.47 -14.21 0.23
CA TYR A 257 -15.92 -13.43 1.38
C TYR A 257 -17.09 -12.54 1.01
N ARG A 258 -18.15 -12.58 1.82
CA ARG A 258 -19.23 -11.60 1.73
C ARG A 258 -18.80 -10.33 2.47
N VAL A 259 -18.24 -9.38 1.72
CA VAL A 259 -17.80 -8.07 2.21
C VAL A 259 -18.37 -6.99 1.29
N ASP A 260 -18.98 -5.98 1.90
CA ASP A 260 -19.51 -4.83 1.18
C ASP A 260 -18.45 -3.74 1.10
N PHE A 261 -17.87 -3.56 -0.08
CA PHE A 261 -16.90 -2.51 -0.39
C PHE A 261 -17.54 -1.18 -0.81
N SER A 262 -18.87 -1.11 -0.94
CA SER A 262 -19.53 0.14 -1.31
C SER A 262 -19.38 1.17 -0.20
N SER A 263 -19.12 2.42 -0.56
CA SER A 263 -19.28 3.51 0.39
C SER A 263 -20.76 3.63 0.72
N SER A 264 -21.12 3.52 1.99
CA SER A 264 -22.43 3.99 2.45
C SER A 264 -22.42 5.52 2.37
N SER A 265 -22.53 6.05 1.15
CA SER A 265 -22.99 7.41 0.99
C SER A 265 -24.37 7.47 1.64
N LEU A 266 -24.54 8.32 2.64
CA LEU A 266 -25.85 8.80 3.07
C LEU A 266 -26.44 9.57 1.88
N ALA A 267 -26.96 8.83 0.90
CA ALA A 267 -27.74 9.32 -0.20
C ALA A 267 -28.90 8.34 -0.40
N SER A 268 -30.01 8.67 0.26
CA SER A 268 -31.30 8.07 -0.02
C SER A 268 -31.66 8.29 -1.49
N SER A 269 -31.50 7.26 -2.34
CA SER A 269 -32.29 7.06 -3.56
C SER A 269 -32.13 5.63 -4.08
N PRO A 270 -33.23 4.95 -4.48
CA PRO A 270 -33.23 3.54 -4.80
C PRO A 270 -32.98 3.32 -6.29
N VAL A 271 -31.74 3.44 -6.75
CA VAL A 271 -31.32 2.77 -7.99
C VAL A 271 -29.87 2.35 -7.79
N GLY A 272 -29.66 1.05 -7.61
CA GLY A 272 -28.34 0.47 -7.44
C GLY A 272 -27.48 0.71 -8.68
N VAL A 273 -26.50 1.59 -8.54
CA VAL A 273 -25.34 1.64 -9.44
C VAL A 273 -24.13 1.27 -8.60
N THR A 274 -23.67 0.03 -8.78
CA THR A 274 -22.40 -0.43 -8.24
C THR A 274 -21.28 0.32 -8.94
N VAL A 275 -20.71 1.33 -8.28
CA VAL A 275 -19.48 1.98 -8.74
C VAL A 275 -18.31 1.29 -8.05
N ILE A 276 -17.76 0.26 -8.69
CA ILE A 276 -16.38 -0.15 -8.40
C ILE A 276 -15.50 0.91 -9.06
N ILE A 277 -15.05 1.90 -8.29
CA ILE A 277 -13.98 2.79 -8.77
C ILE A 277 -12.70 1.96 -8.71
N VAL A 278 -12.41 1.25 -9.81
CA VAL A 278 -11.11 0.61 -10.00
C VAL A 278 -10.10 1.75 -10.20
N PHE A 279 -9.40 2.13 -9.14
CA PHE A 279 -8.17 2.88 -9.28
C PHE A 279 -7.11 1.91 -9.75
N LEU A 280 -6.61 2.10 -10.98
CA LEU A 280 -5.49 1.30 -11.48
C LEU A 280 -4.21 2.01 -11.07
N ILE A 281 -3.49 1.43 -10.11
CA ILE A 281 -2.06 1.66 -9.98
C ILE A 281 -1.41 0.86 -11.10
N PHE A 282 -0.91 1.55 -12.11
CA PHE A 282 -0.02 0.90 -13.08
C PHE A 282 1.34 0.76 -12.43
N VAL A 283 1.76 -0.48 -12.24
CA VAL A 283 3.13 -0.81 -11.86
C VAL A 283 3.95 -0.95 -13.13
N ILE A 284 4.97 -0.11 -13.27
CA ILE A 284 6.03 -0.33 -14.25
C ILE A 284 6.97 -1.37 -13.64
N ALA A 285 6.84 -2.63 -14.08
CA ALA A 285 7.80 -3.70 -13.80
C ALA A 285 8.93 -3.71 -14.86
#